data_AF-A0A8J5JFI3-F1
#
_entry.id   AF-A0A8J5JFI3-F1
#
_cell.length_a   1.000
_cell.length_b   1.000
_cell.length_c   1.000
_cell.angle_alpha   90.00
_cell.angle_beta   90.00
_cell.angle_gamma   90.00
#
_symmetry.space_group_name_H-M   'P 1'
#
loop_
_entity.id
_entity.type
_entity.pdbx_description
1 polymer ?
#
loop_
_entity_poly.entity_id
_entity_poly.type
_entity_poly.pdbx_seq_one_letter_code
_entity_poly.pdbx_strand_id
1 'polypeptide(L)'
;MDSVGSDEAVIATNDDASSCKRCAVALGYWRDRYISYFVRSTDRKAPEINRGYFARSVAIKMLVDKFIEVTNGNCQIVNIGAGFDTLYWRLVDEGKSVKGFVELDFPDYDVKLNRNNLHAHTYKLTGVDLRNITDVEAKVKESDLEYSLPTLFLAECVLVYMTIQKSSQLMKWIAEKFKSAFFINYEMVNLGDRFGEVMLSNLRSRGCDLAGAEACQSTETQRKRFLDAGWAGADSYDMIGIWARLPPEEIARVTQIELLDEQELLHQLFSHYAITTAWTDHRWSDVQL
;
A
#
# COMPACT_ATOMS: atom_id res chain seq x y z
N MET A 1 2.71 11.95 -22.50
CA MET A 1 1.70 11.16 -23.24
C MET A 1 1.71 9.82 -22.56
N ASP A 2 0.84 9.65 -21.57
CA ASP A 2 0.71 8.38 -20.85
C ASP A 2 -0.13 7.48 -21.79
N SER A 3 0.53 6.52 -22.42
CA SER A 3 -0.10 5.67 -23.44
C SER A 3 -0.97 4.61 -22.77
N VAL A 4 -2.16 4.33 -23.31
CA VAL A 4 -3.10 3.29 -22.83
C VAL A 4 -2.43 1.94 -22.51
N GLY A 5 -1.36 1.56 -23.23
CA GLY A 5 -0.61 0.33 -22.96
C GLY A 5 0.21 0.31 -21.65
N SER A 6 0.54 1.48 -21.06
CA SER A 6 1.15 1.53 -19.72
C SER A 6 0.11 1.27 -18.62
N ASP A 7 -1.13 1.73 -18.81
CA ASP A 7 -2.18 1.60 -17.81
C ASP A 7 -2.64 0.14 -17.66
N GLU A 8 -2.76 -0.60 -18.76
CA GLU A 8 -3.06 -2.05 -18.72
C GLU A 8 -1.99 -2.84 -17.94
N ALA A 9 -0.71 -2.53 -18.17
CA ALA A 9 0.39 -3.18 -17.46
C ALA A 9 0.38 -2.84 -15.96
N VAL A 10 0.06 -1.59 -15.60
CA VAL A 10 -0.10 -1.16 -14.20
C VAL A 10 -1.28 -1.87 -13.55
N ILE A 11 -2.43 -1.95 -14.21
CA ILE A 11 -3.62 -2.66 -13.70
C ILE A 11 -3.29 -4.14 -13.45
N ALA A 12 -2.56 -4.79 -14.37
CA ALA A 12 -2.14 -6.19 -14.23
C ALA A 12 -1.23 -6.45 -13.02
N THR A 13 -0.57 -5.43 -12.46
CA THR A 13 0.26 -5.62 -11.24
C THR A 13 -0.57 -6.02 -10.01
N ASN A 14 -1.88 -5.73 -10.01
CA ASN A 14 -2.80 -6.21 -8.98
C ASN A 14 -2.84 -7.75 -8.93
N ASP A 15 -2.91 -8.41 -10.09
CA ASP A 15 -2.97 -9.88 -10.15
C ASP A 15 -1.67 -10.51 -9.65
N ASP A 16 -0.52 -9.91 -10.00
CA ASP A 16 0.78 -10.33 -9.48
C ASP A 16 0.83 -10.24 -7.94
N ALA A 17 0.48 -9.09 -7.39
CA ALA A 17 0.52 -8.85 -5.94
C ALA A 17 -0.44 -9.78 -5.20
N SER A 18 -1.66 -9.91 -5.72
CA SER A 18 -2.70 -10.75 -5.12
C SER A 18 -2.35 -12.23 -5.20
N SER A 19 -1.70 -12.70 -6.27
CA SER A 19 -1.18 -14.07 -6.37
C SER A 19 -0.08 -14.37 -5.34
N CYS A 20 0.81 -13.40 -5.09
CA CYS A 20 1.86 -13.55 -4.09
C CYS A 20 1.28 -13.56 -2.67
N LYS A 21 0.37 -12.64 -2.36
CA LYS A 21 -0.36 -12.62 -1.09
C LYS A 21 -1.12 -13.94 -0.88
N ARG A 22 -1.83 -14.44 -1.90
CA ARG A 22 -2.58 -15.70 -1.85
C ARG A 22 -1.69 -16.92 -1.58
N CYS A 23 -0.53 -17.01 -2.25
CA CYS A 23 0.46 -18.08 -2.02
C CYS A 23 0.95 -18.08 -0.57
N ALA A 24 1.41 -16.94 -0.07
CA ALA A 24 1.91 -16.82 1.31
C ALA A 24 0.82 -17.13 2.36
N VAL A 25 -0.42 -16.68 2.14
CA VAL A 25 -1.57 -17.04 3.00
C VAL A 25 -1.84 -18.54 2.99
N ALA A 26 -1.79 -19.19 1.82
CA ALA A 26 -2.00 -20.63 1.70
C ALA A 26 -0.95 -21.45 2.48
N LEU A 27 0.28 -20.94 2.57
CA LEU A 27 1.38 -21.52 3.34
C LEU A 27 1.33 -21.18 4.84
N GLY A 28 0.40 -20.31 5.27
CA GLY A 28 0.23 -19.95 6.67
C GLY A 28 1.13 -18.80 7.15
N TYR A 29 1.66 -17.97 6.25
CA TYR A 29 2.43 -16.78 6.66
C TYR A 29 1.58 -15.79 7.46
N TRP A 30 0.32 -15.57 7.07
CA TRP A 30 -0.68 -14.88 7.90
C TRP A 30 -2.08 -15.40 7.58
N ARG A 31 -3.06 -14.99 8.38
CA ARG A 31 -4.45 -15.38 8.19
C ARG A 31 -5.19 -14.38 7.32
N ASP A 32 -5.73 -14.87 6.21
CA ASP A 32 -6.67 -14.15 5.37
C ASP A 32 -7.66 -15.15 4.77
N ARG A 33 -8.94 -15.04 5.12
CA ARG A 33 -9.99 -15.93 4.64
C ARG A 33 -10.67 -15.44 3.36
N TYR A 34 -10.31 -14.25 2.91
CA TYR A 34 -11.03 -13.51 1.87
C TYR A 34 -10.28 -13.55 0.54
N ILE A 35 -8.94 -13.54 0.57
CA ILE A 35 -8.14 -13.42 -0.66
C ILE A 35 -8.36 -14.57 -1.65
N SER A 36 -8.80 -15.74 -1.19
CA SER A 36 -9.17 -16.87 -2.05
C SER A 36 -10.43 -16.64 -2.89
N TYR A 37 -11.27 -15.65 -2.55
CA TYR A 37 -12.43 -15.27 -3.37
C TYR A 37 -12.03 -14.41 -4.57
N PHE A 38 -10.90 -13.70 -4.49
CA PHE A 38 -10.41 -12.82 -5.54
C PHE A 38 -9.37 -13.51 -6.43
N VAL A 39 -8.48 -14.31 -5.84
CA VAL A 39 -7.43 -15.02 -6.59
C VAL A 39 -7.51 -16.52 -6.34
N ARG A 40 -7.70 -17.26 -7.43
CA ARG A 40 -7.79 -18.74 -7.42
C ARG A 40 -6.41 -19.41 -7.44
N SER A 41 -5.45 -18.85 -8.16
CA SER A 41 -4.12 -19.46 -8.29
C SER A 41 -3.36 -19.45 -6.96
N THR A 42 -2.65 -20.54 -6.71
CA THR A 42 -1.67 -20.67 -5.62
C THR A 42 -0.32 -21.09 -6.19
N ASP A 43 0.05 -20.53 -7.35
CA ASP A 43 1.36 -20.79 -7.96
C ASP A 43 2.47 -20.50 -6.95
N ARG A 44 3.38 -21.47 -6.81
CA ARG A 44 4.47 -21.38 -5.84
C ARG A 44 5.32 -20.15 -6.11
N LYS A 45 5.57 -19.38 -5.06
CA LYS A 45 6.55 -18.30 -5.04
C LYS A 45 7.76 -18.74 -4.22
N ALA A 46 8.91 -18.14 -4.49
CA ALA A 46 10.13 -18.43 -3.75
C ALA A 46 10.00 -17.95 -2.28
N PRO A 47 10.66 -18.60 -1.31
CA PRO A 47 10.52 -18.29 0.11
C PRO A 47 10.79 -16.83 0.47
N GLU A 48 11.77 -16.20 -0.18
CA GLU A 48 12.11 -14.78 0.02
C GLU A 48 10.98 -13.83 -0.43
N ILE A 49 10.23 -14.21 -1.47
CA ILE A 49 9.04 -13.48 -1.91
C ILE A 49 7.93 -13.61 -0.86
N ASN A 50 7.67 -14.83 -0.37
CA ASN A 50 6.64 -15.05 0.66
C ASN A 50 6.97 -14.28 1.95
N ARG A 51 8.24 -14.31 2.39
CA ARG A 51 8.72 -13.53 3.56
C ARG A 51 8.60 -12.03 3.35
N GLY A 52 8.88 -11.53 2.15
CA GLY A 52 8.67 -10.12 1.80
C GLY A 52 7.21 -9.69 1.88
N TYR A 53 6.29 -10.48 1.30
CA TYR A 53 4.86 -10.20 1.36
C TYR A 53 4.28 -10.33 2.79
N PHE A 54 4.81 -11.24 3.60
CA PHE A 54 4.49 -11.32 5.02
C PHE A 54 4.89 -10.03 5.75
N ALA A 55 6.16 -9.62 5.62
CA ALA A 55 6.67 -8.43 6.29
C ALA A 55 5.88 -7.18 5.90
N ARG A 56 5.61 -7.02 4.59
CA ARG A 56 4.75 -5.98 4.01
C ARG A 56 3.36 -5.97 4.66
N SER A 57 2.66 -7.11 4.61
CA SER A 57 1.26 -7.20 5.03
C SER A 57 1.08 -7.03 6.53
N VAL A 58 1.98 -7.60 7.34
CA VAL A 58 1.91 -7.51 8.81
C VAL A 58 2.28 -6.13 9.31
N ALA A 59 3.35 -5.53 8.77
CA ALA A 59 3.75 -4.18 9.18
C ALA A 59 2.68 -3.13 8.87
N ILE A 60 2.11 -3.16 7.66
CA ILE A 60 0.99 -2.26 7.30
C ILE A 60 -0.19 -2.48 8.25
N LYS A 61 -0.55 -3.73 8.53
CA LYS A 61 -1.65 -4.06 9.44
C LYS A 61 -1.40 -3.54 10.86
N MET A 62 -0.18 -3.67 11.39
CA MET A 62 0.21 -3.14 12.70
C MET A 62 0.07 -1.61 12.76
N LEU A 63 0.49 -0.89 11.72
CA LEU A 63 0.34 0.58 11.65
C LEU A 63 -1.13 1.00 11.57
N VAL A 64 -1.93 0.31 10.76
CA VAL A 64 -3.39 0.53 10.68
C VAL A 64 -4.05 0.28 12.03
N ASP A 65 -3.67 -0.80 12.72
CA ASP A 65 -4.22 -1.15 14.03
C ASP A 65 -3.90 -0.09 15.09
N LYS A 66 -2.65 0.37 15.15
CA LYS A 66 -2.23 1.45 16.05
C LYS A 66 -2.98 2.75 15.75
N PHE A 67 -3.20 3.09 14.48
CA PHE A 67 -3.99 4.26 14.10
C PHE A 67 -5.46 4.16 14.57
N ILE A 68 -6.08 3.00 14.41
CA ILE A 68 -7.45 2.73 14.90
C ILE A 68 -7.50 2.80 16.43
N GLU A 69 -6.50 2.27 17.13
CA GLU A 69 -6.40 2.28 18.58
C GLU A 69 -6.30 3.70 19.13
N VAL A 70 -5.36 4.52 18.62
CA VAL A 70 -5.17 5.92 19.05
C VAL A 70 -6.43 6.76 18.84
N THR A 71 -7.23 6.42 17.82
CA THR A 71 -8.48 7.13 17.51
C THR A 71 -9.72 6.52 18.18
N ASN A 72 -9.58 5.40 18.88
CA ASN A 72 -10.70 4.61 19.41
C ASN A 72 -11.76 4.29 18.34
N GLY A 73 -11.33 3.99 17.12
CA GLY A 73 -12.20 3.75 15.96
C GLY A 73 -12.92 4.99 15.42
N ASN A 74 -12.69 6.18 15.99
CA ASN A 74 -13.24 7.45 15.49
C ASN A 74 -12.36 8.02 14.37
N CYS A 75 -12.14 7.22 13.33
CA CYS A 75 -11.29 7.55 12.19
C CYS A 75 -11.86 7.01 10.89
N GLN A 76 -11.21 7.38 9.79
CA GLN A 76 -11.51 6.93 8.44
C GLN A 76 -10.26 6.30 7.82
N ILE A 77 -10.46 5.36 6.90
CA ILE A 77 -9.38 4.73 6.14
C ILE A 77 -9.68 4.89 4.65
N VAL A 78 -8.70 5.32 3.88
CA VAL A 78 -8.74 5.41 2.43
C VAL A 78 -7.59 4.58 1.87
N ASN A 79 -7.90 3.42 1.29
CA ASN A 79 -6.93 2.59 0.58
C ASN A 79 -6.91 3.01 -0.90
N ILE A 80 -5.81 3.59 -1.35
CA ILE A 80 -5.65 4.09 -2.72
C ILE A 80 -4.84 3.09 -3.54
N GLY A 81 -5.32 2.74 -4.73
CA GLY A 81 -4.83 1.59 -5.49
C GLY A 81 -5.04 0.28 -4.73
N ALA A 82 -6.26 0.08 -4.21
CA ALA A 82 -6.56 -1.03 -3.30
C ALA A 82 -6.47 -2.42 -3.96
N GLY A 83 -6.65 -2.52 -5.27
CA GLY A 83 -6.67 -3.78 -6.00
C GLY A 83 -7.69 -4.75 -5.42
N PHE A 84 -7.26 -5.99 -5.17
CA PHE A 84 -8.04 -7.01 -4.45
C PHE A 84 -7.67 -7.11 -2.96
N ASP A 85 -7.29 -5.99 -2.32
CA ASP A 85 -6.99 -6.01 -0.89
C ASP A 85 -8.21 -6.42 -0.04
N THR A 86 -7.92 -7.06 1.08
CA THR A 86 -8.91 -7.69 1.95
C THR A 86 -8.97 -7.06 3.34
N LEU A 87 -8.23 -5.98 3.57
CA LEU A 87 -8.02 -5.36 4.87
C LEU A 87 -9.34 -5.02 5.56
N TYR A 88 -10.32 -4.49 4.84
CA TYR A 88 -11.64 -4.17 5.41
C TYR A 88 -12.26 -5.38 6.12
N TRP A 89 -12.39 -6.51 5.43
CA TRP A 89 -13.01 -7.70 6.01
C TRP A 89 -12.17 -8.33 7.11
N ARG A 90 -10.83 -8.25 7.03
CA ARG A 90 -9.93 -8.68 8.11
C ARG A 90 -10.11 -7.82 9.37
N LEU A 91 -10.28 -6.51 9.24
CA LEU A 91 -10.57 -5.62 10.37
C LEU A 91 -11.94 -5.93 11.00
N VAL A 92 -12.96 -6.18 10.17
CA VAL A 92 -14.31 -6.55 10.65
C VAL A 92 -14.27 -7.87 11.44
N ASP A 93 -13.53 -8.88 10.96
CA ASP A 93 -13.36 -10.17 11.67
C ASP A 93 -12.72 -10.02 13.05
N GLU A 94 -11.85 -9.02 13.22
CA GLU A 94 -11.19 -8.68 14.48
C GLU A 94 -12.04 -7.78 15.39
N GLY A 95 -13.27 -7.45 14.97
CA GLY A 95 -14.17 -6.56 15.72
C GLY A 95 -13.76 -5.09 15.67
N LYS A 96 -12.87 -4.69 14.74
CA LYS A 96 -12.46 -3.31 14.56
C LYS A 96 -13.48 -2.55 13.72
N SER A 97 -13.86 -1.36 14.19
CA SER A 97 -14.79 -0.48 13.48
C SER A 97 -14.16 0.87 13.22
N VAL A 98 -14.41 1.42 12.04
CA VAL A 98 -14.04 2.79 11.64
C VAL A 98 -15.29 3.52 11.16
N LYS A 99 -15.24 4.86 11.14
CA LYS A 99 -16.36 5.69 10.65
C LYS A 99 -16.58 5.58 9.14
N GLY A 100 -15.52 5.29 8.39
CA GLY A 100 -15.61 4.98 6.97
C GLY A 100 -14.34 4.31 6.45
N PHE A 101 -14.52 3.39 5.51
CA PHE A 101 -13.47 2.68 4.80
C PHE A 101 -13.75 2.83 3.31
N VAL A 102 -12.84 3.47 2.58
CA VAL A 102 -12.99 3.75 1.15
C VAL A 102 -11.82 3.13 0.40
N GLU A 103 -12.13 2.37 -0.65
CA GLU A 103 -11.16 1.82 -1.58
C GLU A 103 -11.28 2.58 -2.90
N LEU A 104 -10.15 3.10 -3.38
CA LEU A 104 -10.03 3.80 -4.65
C LEU A 104 -9.14 2.97 -5.56
N ASP A 105 -9.59 2.66 -6.77
CA ASP A 105 -8.75 2.05 -7.81
C ASP A 105 -9.18 2.50 -9.19
N PHE A 106 -8.41 2.16 -10.23
CA PHE A 106 -8.82 2.39 -11.61
C PHE A 106 -10.24 1.84 -11.85
N PRO A 107 -11.07 2.55 -12.63
CA PRO A 107 -12.35 2.02 -13.06
C PRO A 107 -12.10 0.80 -13.94
N ASP A 108 -12.25 -0.38 -13.37
CA ASP A 108 -12.19 -1.64 -14.11
C ASP A 108 -13.40 -1.73 -15.07
N TYR A 109 -13.16 -2.27 -16.26
CA TYR A 109 -14.19 -2.47 -17.27
C TYR A 109 -15.11 -3.68 -16.94
N ASP A 110 -14.67 -4.59 -16.06
CA ASP A 110 -15.34 -5.87 -15.80
C ASP A 110 -16.25 -5.92 -14.55
N VAL A 111 -16.03 -5.10 -13.52
CA VAL A 111 -16.89 -5.07 -12.31
C VAL A 111 -18.02 -4.06 -12.45
N LYS A 112 -19.14 -4.48 -13.06
CA LYS A 112 -20.38 -3.70 -13.18
C LYS A 112 -21.38 -4.00 -12.07
N LEU A 113 -21.14 -3.49 -10.86
CA LEU A 113 -22.19 -3.29 -9.86
C LEU A 113 -22.61 -1.81 -9.91
N ASN A 114 -23.71 -1.56 -10.62
CA ASN A 114 -24.37 -0.27 -10.83
C ASN A 114 -23.43 0.95 -11.00
N ARG A 115 -22.81 1.08 -12.19
CA ARG A 115 -21.94 2.19 -12.62
C ARG A 115 -20.61 2.40 -11.83
N ASN A 116 -19.96 1.31 -11.44
CA ASN A 116 -18.56 1.23 -10.94
C ASN A 116 -18.33 1.48 -9.44
N ASN A 117 -19.38 1.68 -8.64
CA ASN A 117 -19.24 1.96 -7.21
C ASN A 117 -20.12 1.03 -6.35
N LEU A 118 -19.60 0.56 -5.22
CA LEU A 118 -20.35 -0.14 -4.17
C LEU A 118 -20.36 0.70 -2.90
N HIS A 119 -21.55 1.08 -2.40
CA HIS A 119 -21.70 1.82 -1.15
C HIS A 119 -22.46 0.96 -0.14
N ALA A 120 -21.74 0.44 0.87
CA ALA A 120 -22.29 -0.20 2.07
C ALA A 120 -22.01 0.69 3.29
N HIS A 121 -22.72 0.46 4.41
CA HIS A 121 -22.77 1.36 5.58
C HIS A 121 -21.42 2.05 5.89
N THR A 122 -20.37 1.29 6.19
CA THR A 122 -19.03 1.82 6.47
C THR A 122 -18.00 1.54 5.38
N TYR A 123 -18.38 0.85 4.29
CA TYR A 123 -17.44 0.41 3.25
C TYR A 123 -17.86 0.88 1.87
N LYS A 124 -16.92 1.51 1.15
CA LYS A 124 -17.16 2.03 -0.18
C LYS A 124 -16.03 1.63 -1.11
N LEU A 125 -16.38 1.12 -2.28
CA LEU A 125 -15.45 0.83 -3.37
C LEU A 125 -15.78 1.78 -4.52
N THR A 126 -14.77 2.51 -5.00
CA THR A 126 -14.95 3.58 -5.98
C THR A 126 -13.90 3.54 -7.08
N GLY A 127 -14.35 3.52 -8.33
CA GLY A 127 -13.48 3.63 -9.50
C GLY A 127 -13.08 5.08 -9.80
N VAL A 128 -11.78 5.37 -9.78
CA VAL A 128 -11.19 6.68 -10.11
C VAL A 128 -9.72 6.57 -10.54
N ASP A 129 -9.33 7.36 -11.53
CA ASP A 129 -7.92 7.56 -11.86
C ASP A 129 -7.27 8.53 -10.86
N LEU A 130 -6.36 8.03 -10.03
CA LEU A 130 -5.66 8.80 -9.00
C LEU A 130 -4.84 9.97 -9.57
N ARG A 131 -4.53 9.97 -10.87
CA ARG A 131 -3.82 11.06 -11.57
C ARG A 131 -4.72 12.27 -11.84
N ASN A 132 -6.04 12.15 -11.67
CA ASN A 132 -7.00 13.24 -11.81
C ASN A 132 -7.58 13.66 -10.45
N ILE A 133 -6.94 14.65 -9.81
CA ILE A 133 -7.33 15.13 -8.47
C ILE A 133 -8.75 15.67 -8.43
N THR A 134 -9.25 16.25 -9.52
CA THR A 134 -10.64 16.74 -9.58
C THR A 134 -11.63 15.59 -9.43
N ASP A 135 -11.37 14.47 -10.11
CA ASP A 135 -12.23 13.28 -10.04
C ASP A 135 -12.08 12.58 -8.69
N VAL A 136 -10.85 12.50 -8.15
CA VAL A 136 -10.59 11.98 -6.79
C VAL A 136 -11.38 12.77 -5.76
N GLU A 137 -11.35 14.11 -5.81
CA GLU A 137 -12.11 14.95 -4.88
C GLU A 137 -13.63 14.75 -5.02
N ALA A 138 -14.15 14.60 -6.24
CA ALA A 138 -15.56 14.31 -6.46
C ALA A 138 -15.96 12.96 -5.84
N LYS A 139 -15.15 11.92 -6.08
CA LYS A 139 -15.38 10.56 -5.56
C LYS A 139 -15.24 10.44 -4.05
N VAL A 140 -14.30 11.16 -3.46
CA VAL A 140 -14.16 11.28 -1.99
C VAL A 140 -15.39 11.93 -1.37
N LYS A 141 -15.95 12.97 -2.01
CA LYS A 141 -17.20 13.62 -1.56
C LYS A 141 -18.41 12.69 -1.68
N GLU A 142 -18.55 11.97 -2.81
CA GLU A 142 -19.59 10.94 -2.99
C GLU A 142 -19.46 9.79 -1.98
N SER A 143 -18.27 9.58 -1.44
CA SER A 143 -17.96 8.56 -0.44
C SER A 143 -18.22 9.02 1.00
N ASP A 144 -18.94 10.13 1.22
CA ASP A 144 -19.27 10.72 2.53
C ASP A 144 -18.07 10.75 3.51
N LEU A 145 -16.85 11.01 2.99
CA LEU A 145 -15.67 11.18 3.83
C LEU A 145 -15.73 12.55 4.53
N GLU A 146 -15.43 12.60 5.83
CA GLU A 146 -15.48 13.82 6.62
C GLU A 146 -14.06 14.38 6.77
N TYR A 147 -13.75 15.46 6.06
CA TYR A 147 -12.42 16.10 6.10
C TYR A 147 -11.94 16.53 7.50
N SER A 148 -12.85 16.62 8.47
CA SER A 148 -12.54 16.93 9.88
C SER A 148 -12.10 15.74 10.72
N LEU A 149 -12.39 14.50 10.30
CA LEU A 149 -12.02 13.31 11.06
C LEU A 149 -10.56 12.88 10.79
N PRO A 150 -9.91 12.23 11.78
CA PRO A 150 -8.66 11.50 11.56
C PRO A 150 -8.79 10.56 10.36
N THR A 151 -7.96 10.72 9.33
CA THR A 151 -8.03 9.88 8.13
C THR A 151 -6.67 9.26 7.82
N LEU A 152 -6.63 7.93 7.74
CA LEU A 152 -5.47 7.18 7.26
C LEU A 152 -5.59 6.99 5.74
N PHE A 153 -4.52 7.30 5.02
CA PHE A 153 -4.34 6.99 3.61
C PHE A 153 -3.32 5.87 3.47
N LEU A 154 -3.66 4.82 2.73
CA LEU A 154 -2.78 3.68 2.47
C LEU A 154 -2.50 3.61 0.97
N ALA A 155 -1.22 3.68 0.59
CA ALA A 155 -0.74 3.42 -0.76
C ALA A 155 0.24 2.24 -0.72
N GLU A 156 -0.17 1.09 -1.24
CA GLU A 156 0.59 -0.16 -1.16
C GLU A 156 1.11 -0.59 -2.53
N CYS A 157 2.31 -0.11 -2.90
CA CYS A 157 2.90 -0.15 -4.25
C CYS A 157 2.03 0.60 -5.28
N VAL A 158 1.82 1.90 -5.09
CA VAL A 158 0.89 2.67 -5.94
C VAL A 158 1.51 3.95 -6.48
N LEU A 159 2.14 4.78 -5.63
CA LEU A 159 2.65 6.08 -6.06
C LEU A 159 3.77 5.95 -7.10
N VAL A 160 4.55 4.86 -7.06
CA VAL A 160 5.61 4.55 -8.02
C VAL A 160 5.13 4.36 -9.47
N TYR A 161 3.85 4.03 -9.69
CA TYR A 161 3.30 3.83 -11.04
C TYR A 161 2.88 5.13 -11.73
N MET A 162 2.79 6.24 -10.99
CA MET A 162 2.48 7.55 -11.55
C MET A 162 3.69 8.47 -11.52
N THR A 163 3.69 9.50 -12.36
CA THR A 163 4.78 10.48 -12.36
C THR A 163 4.90 11.17 -11.00
N ILE A 164 6.11 11.66 -10.69
CA ILE A 164 6.37 12.42 -9.46
C ILE A 164 5.40 13.60 -9.34
N GLN A 165 5.10 14.28 -10.45
CA GLN A 165 4.19 15.43 -10.45
C GLN A 165 2.78 15.02 -10.00
N LYS A 166 2.28 13.87 -10.48
CA LYS A 166 0.94 13.38 -10.14
C LYS A 166 0.84 12.88 -8.70
N SER A 167 1.81 12.09 -8.25
CA SER A 167 1.85 11.63 -6.85
C SER A 167 2.00 12.81 -5.88
N SER A 168 2.83 13.81 -6.20
CA SER A 168 2.97 15.03 -5.39
C SER A 168 1.69 15.85 -5.34
N GLN A 169 0.94 15.96 -6.44
CA GLN A 169 -0.38 16.61 -6.45
C GLN A 169 -1.37 15.91 -5.52
N LEU A 170 -1.40 14.57 -5.53
CA LEU A 170 -2.25 13.78 -4.65
C LEU A 170 -1.88 13.97 -3.18
N MET A 171 -0.60 13.80 -2.83
CA MET A 171 -0.11 13.97 -1.46
C MET A 171 -0.38 15.38 -0.93
N LYS A 172 -0.18 16.42 -1.77
CA LYS A 172 -0.45 17.81 -1.42
C LYS A 172 -1.94 18.07 -1.20
N TRP A 173 -2.79 17.58 -2.10
CA TRP A 173 -4.23 17.71 -1.97
C TRP A 173 -4.74 17.06 -0.67
N ILE A 174 -4.24 15.88 -0.31
CA ILE A 174 -4.57 15.23 0.97
C ILE A 174 -4.18 16.14 2.15
N ALA A 175 -2.95 16.65 2.14
CA ALA A 175 -2.44 17.49 3.23
C ALA A 175 -3.21 18.80 3.40
N GLU A 176 -3.69 19.39 2.31
CA GLU A 176 -4.47 20.64 2.32
C GLU A 176 -5.94 20.43 2.70
N LYS A 177 -6.54 19.29 2.35
CA LYS A 177 -7.98 19.05 2.52
C LYS A 177 -8.34 18.42 3.86
N PHE A 178 -7.54 17.49 4.36
CA PHE A 178 -7.85 16.75 5.58
C PHE A 178 -7.20 17.41 6.79
N LYS A 179 -8.01 17.75 7.80
CA LYS A 179 -7.53 18.44 9.01
C LYS A 179 -6.45 17.64 9.76
N SER A 180 -6.53 16.32 9.71
CA SER A 180 -5.57 15.43 10.36
C SER A 180 -5.48 14.12 9.56
N ALA A 181 -4.37 13.95 8.87
CA ALA A 181 -4.11 12.81 8.01
C ALA A 181 -2.85 12.07 8.45
N PHE A 182 -2.90 10.74 8.31
CA PHE A 182 -1.76 9.84 8.43
C PHE A 182 -1.63 9.07 7.12
N PHE A 183 -0.43 8.94 6.58
CA PHE A 183 -0.19 8.24 5.32
C PHE A 183 0.75 7.07 5.56
N ILE A 184 0.43 5.92 4.98
CA ILE A 184 1.30 4.75 4.89
C ILE A 184 1.59 4.51 3.41
N ASN A 185 2.86 4.65 3.02
CA ASN A 185 3.35 4.36 1.67
C ASN A 185 4.31 3.18 1.73
N TYR A 186 3.94 2.05 1.12
CA TYR A 186 4.87 0.94 0.89
C TYR A 186 5.25 0.93 -0.59
N GLU A 187 6.52 1.07 -0.92
CA GLU A 187 7.01 0.94 -2.30
C GLU A 187 8.53 0.79 -2.34
N MET A 188 9.11 0.85 -3.53
CA MET A 188 10.54 0.66 -3.76
C MET A 188 11.38 1.79 -3.17
N VAL A 189 12.63 1.46 -2.86
CA VAL A 189 13.68 2.39 -2.43
C VAL A 189 15.04 1.91 -2.95
N ASN A 190 16.07 2.75 -2.88
CA ASN A 190 17.44 2.40 -3.27
C ASN A 190 17.57 1.94 -4.74
N LEU A 191 16.73 2.44 -5.64
CA LEU A 191 16.72 2.02 -7.06
C LEU A 191 17.93 2.49 -7.90
N GLY A 192 18.88 3.20 -7.28
CA GLY A 192 20.07 3.74 -7.95
C GLY A 192 21.25 2.78 -8.04
N ASP A 193 21.16 1.59 -7.43
CA ASP A 193 22.23 0.59 -7.47
C ASP A 193 22.01 -0.47 -8.59
N ARG A 194 22.93 -1.44 -8.66
CA ARG A 194 22.87 -2.49 -9.68
C ARG A 194 21.63 -3.39 -9.56
N PHE A 195 21.17 -3.67 -8.35
CA PHE A 195 19.97 -4.48 -8.14
C PHE A 195 18.72 -3.69 -8.56
N GLY A 196 18.64 -2.41 -8.19
CA GLY A 196 17.62 -1.48 -8.65
C GLY A 196 17.53 -1.39 -10.19
N GLU A 197 18.68 -1.27 -10.87
CA GLU A 197 18.74 -1.28 -12.34
C GLU A 197 18.15 -2.56 -12.95
N VAL A 198 18.50 -3.72 -12.37
CA VAL A 198 17.99 -5.04 -12.83
C VAL A 198 16.49 -5.15 -12.56
N MET A 199 16.01 -4.71 -11.40
CA MET A 199 14.58 -4.67 -11.08
C MET A 199 13.80 -3.82 -12.10
N LEU A 200 14.29 -2.60 -12.38
CA LEU A 200 13.67 -1.71 -13.36
C LEU A 200 13.68 -2.32 -14.78
N SER A 201 14.78 -2.96 -15.17
CA SER A 201 14.88 -3.64 -16.47
C SER A 201 13.87 -4.79 -16.58
N ASN A 202 13.70 -5.59 -15.52
CA ASN A 202 12.75 -6.69 -15.47
C ASN A 202 11.29 -6.23 -15.51
N LEU A 203 10.95 -5.11 -14.88
CA LEU A 203 9.59 -4.55 -14.94
C LEU A 203 9.28 -3.98 -16.33
N ARG A 204 10.24 -3.25 -16.92
CA ARG A 204 10.12 -2.71 -18.28
C ARG A 204 9.96 -3.80 -19.34
N SER A 205 10.67 -4.92 -19.20
CA SER A 205 10.54 -6.05 -20.15
C SER A 205 9.15 -6.71 -20.11
N ARG A 206 8.40 -6.50 -19.02
CA ARG A 206 7.01 -6.93 -18.84
C ARG A 206 6.00 -5.83 -19.20
N GLY A 207 6.45 -4.71 -19.77
CA GLY A 207 5.60 -3.56 -20.14
C GLY A 207 5.24 -2.63 -18.97
N CYS A 208 5.76 -2.87 -17.77
CA CYS A 208 5.51 -2.05 -16.60
C CYS A 208 6.66 -1.06 -16.37
N ASP A 209 6.53 0.16 -16.88
CA ASP A 209 7.49 1.23 -16.57
C ASP A 209 7.09 1.96 -15.29
N LEU A 210 8.06 2.20 -14.41
CA LEU A 210 7.84 2.87 -13.13
C LEU A 210 8.02 4.37 -13.29
N ALA A 211 6.94 5.07 -13.64
CA ALA A 211 6.95 6.52 -13.87
C ALA A 211 7.44 7.35 -12.66
N GLY A 212 7.35 6.81 -11.44
CA GLY A 212 7.78 7.43 -10.19
C GLY A 212 9.15 6.95 -9.68
N ALA A 213 9.91 6.15 -10.44
CA ALA A 213 11.16 5.54 -9.97
C ALA A 213 12.21 6.57 -9.49
N GLU A 214 12.23 7.77 -10.05
CA GLU A 214 13.15 8.84 -9.61
C GLU A 214 12.88 9.29 -8.16
N ALA A 215 11.68 9.07 -7.60
CA ALA A 215 11.41 9.34 -6.18
C ALA A 215 11.89 8.23 -5.24
N CYS A 216 12.38 7.11 -5.77
CA CYS A 216 12.71 5.90 -5.02
C CYS A 216 14.23 5.72 -4.82
N GLN A 217 15.00 6.81 -4.68
CA GLN A 217 16.46 6.76 -4.58
C GLN A 217 16.98 6.35 -3.20
N SER A 218 16.25 6.73 -2.14
CA SER A 218 16.58 6.43 -0.75
C SER A 218 15.38 6.65 0.16
N THR A 219 15.46 6.14 1.40
CA THR A 219 14.44 6.38 2.43
C THR A 219 14.29 7.88 2.72
N GLU A 220 15.38 8.65 2.61
CA GLU A 220 15.33 10.11 2.76
C GLU A 220 14.60 10.78 1.60
N THR A 221 14.76 10.33 0.34
CA THR A 221 13.95 10.86 -0.76
C THR A 221 12.46 10.55 -0.59
N GLN A 222 12.14 9.38 -0.01
CA GLN A 222 10.76 9.02 0.34
C GLN A 222 10.20 9.88 1.48
N ARG A 223 11.00 10.28 2.47
CA ARG A 223 10.57 11.24 3.50
C ARG A 223 10.36 12.63 2.89
N LYS A 224 11.36 13.11 2.13
CA LYS A 224 11.39 14.46 1.57
C LYS A 224 10.20 14.77 0.66
N ARG A 225 9.73 13.83 -0.16
CA ARG A 225 8.58 14.06 -1.04
C ARG A 225 7.27 14.36 -0.27
N PHE A 226 7.09 13.81 0.93
CA PHE A 226 5.95 14.15 1.79
C PHE A 226 6.12 15.54 2.40
N LEU A 227 7.30 15.84 2.93
CA LEU A 227 7.60 17.16 3.50
C LEU A 227 7.44 18.28 2.45
N ASP A 228 7.97 18.07 1.25
CA ASP A 228 7.84 19.00 0.12
C ASP A 228 6.38 19.13 -0.37
N ALA A 229 5.52 18.13 -0.10
CA ALA A 229 4.08 18.17 -0.37
C ALA A 229 3.25 18.81 0.76
N GLY A 230 3.88 19.35 1.81
CA GLY A 230 3.21 20.08 2.89
C GLY A 230 2.82 19.23 4.10
N TRP A 231 3.36 18.02 4.22
CA TRP A 231 3.18 17.19 5.42
C TRP A 231 4.08 17.70 6.56
N ALA A 232 3.60 17.60 7.80
CA ALA A 232 4.29 18.12 8.98
C ALA A 232 5.49 17.25 9.40
N GLY A 233 5.44 15.96 9.10
CA GLY A 233 6.54 15.03 9.32
C GLY A 233 6.37 13.75 8.52
N ALA A 234 7.48 13.02 8.36
CA ALA A 234 7.50 11.71 7.75
C ALA A 234 8.70 10.90 8.25
N ASP A 235 8.56 9.58 8.32
CA ASP A 235 9.63 8.62 8.61
C ASP A 235 9.59 7.46 7.63
N SER A 236 10.76 6.88 7.35
CA SER A 236 10.88 5.83 6.34
C SER A 236 11.94 4.81 6.77
N TYR A 237 11.56 3.54 6.71
CA TYR A 237 12.44 2.41 7.00
C TYR A 237 12.40 1.43 5.85
N ASP A 238 13.56 0.95 5.43
CA ASP A 238 13.64 -0.20 4.53
C ASP A 238 13.05 -1.46 5.19
N MET A 239 12.79 -2.49 4.40
CA MET A 239 12.16 -3.69 4.94
C MET A 239 13.07 -4.49 5.89
N ILE A 240 14.38 -4.22 5.92
CA ILE A 240 15.28 -4.77 6.96
C ILE A 240 14.93 -4.14 8.31
N GLY A 241 14.85 -2.80 8.35
CA GLY A 241 14.45 -2.05 9.53
C GLY A 241 13.04 -2.39 9.98
N ILE A 242 12.12 -2.62 9.04
CA ILE A 242 10.76 -3.09 9.34
C ILE A 242 10.78 -4.49 9.93
N TRP A 243 11.50 -5.43 9.30
CA TRP A 243 11.61 -6.81 9.78
C TRP A 243 12.13 -6.88 11.21
N ALA A 244 13.15 -6.09 11.55
CA ALA A 244 13.72 -6.04 12.90
C ALA A 244 12.75 -5.49 13.97
N ARG A 245 11.66 -4.83 13.57
CA ARG A 245 10.61 -4.28 14.46
C ARG A 245 9.37 -5.17 14.54
N LEU A 246 9.28 -6.22 13.71
CA LEU A 246 8.18 -7.18 13.83
C LEU A 246 8.31 -7.99 15.13
N PRO A 247 7.19 -8.51 15.67
CA PRO A 247 7.23 -9.34 16.86
C PRO A 247 8.17 -10.55 16.69
N PRO A 248 9.13 -10.78 17.61
CA PRO A 248 10.11 -11.85 17.47
C PRO A 248 9.49 -13.25 17.33
N GLU A 249 8.35 -13.49 17.99
CA GLU A 249 7.59 -14.73 17.89
C GLU A 249 7.02 -14.96 16.50
N GLU A 250 6.60 -13.90 15.80
CA GLU A 250 6.10 -13.99 14.44
C GLU A 250 7.23 -14.24 13.44
N ILE A 251 8.39 -13.58 13.63
CA ILE A 251 9.61 -13.85 12.86
C ILE A 251 10.04 -15.31 13.04
N ALA A 252 10.11 -15.78 14.28
CA ALA A 252 10.46 -17.17 14.60
C ALA A 252 9.47 -18.15 13.96
N ARG A 253 8.17 -17.84 13.97
CA ARG A 253 7.14 -18.68 13.35
C ARG A 253 7.31 -18.77 11.84
N VAL A 254 7.42 -17.63 11.14
CA VAL A 254 7.45 -17.65 9.66
C VAL A 254 8.76 -18.17 9.09
N THR A 255 9.86 -18.03 9.81
CA THR A 255 11.16 -18.57 9.38
C THR A 255 11.23 -20.11 9.40
N GLN A 256 10.28 -20.77 10.09
CA GLN A 256 10.15 -22.24 10.11
C GLN A 256 9.18 -22.78 9.05
N ILE A 257 8.43 -21.93 8.34
CA ILE A 257 7.45 -22.39 7.33
C ILE A 257 8.16 -22.97 6.11
N GLU A 258 9.21 -22.29 5.64
CA GLU A 258 9.99 -22.68 4.47
C GLU A 258 11.49 -22.48 4.73
N LEU A 259 12.30 -23.41 4.21
CA LEU A 259 13.75 -23.26 4.15
C LEU A 259 14.12 -22.10 3.21
N LEU A 260 15.04 -21.24 3.64
CA LEU A 260 15.57 -20.16 2.82
C LEU A 260 17.08 -20.34 2.66
N ASP A 261 17.47 -20.82 1.48
CA ASP A 261 18.88 -21.01 1.12
C ASP A 261 19.52 -19.68 0.67
N GLU A 262 18.79 -18.84 -0.06
CA GLU A 262 19.25 -17.58 -0.64
C GLU A 262 19.02 -16.38 0.30
N GLN A 263 19.75 -16.33 1.42
CA GLN A 263 19.66 -15.22 2.40
C GLN A 263 20.03 -13.86 1.79
N GLU A 264 20.99 -13.85 0.87
CA GLU A 264 21.45 -12.64 0.19
C GLU A 264 20.34 -12.04 -0.68
N LEU A 265 19.55 -12.87 -1.36
CA LEU A 265 18.44 -12.39 -2.18
C LEU A 265 17.32 -11.77 -1.32
N LEU A 266 17.03 -12.36 -0.16
CA LEU A 266 16.10 -11.76 0.81
C LEU A 266 16.61 -10.40 1.29
N HIS A 267 17.90 -10.31 1.64
CA HIS A 267 18.52 -9.07 2.07
C HIS A 267 18.45 -8.00 0.98
N GLN A 268 18.78 -8.35 -0.27
CA GLN A 268 18.65 -7.45 -1.41
C GLN A 268 17.21 -6.98 -1.61
N LEU A 269 16.22 -7.88 -1.61
CA LEU A 269 14.82 -7.51 -1.69
C LEU A 269 14.43 -6.56 -0.56
N PHE A 270 14.85 -6.82 0.68
CA PHE A 270 14.46 -6.01 1.83
C PHE A 270 15.10 -4.62 1.82
N SER A 271 16.32 -4.50 1.30
CA SER A 271 16.99 -3.21 1.11
C SER A 271 16.36 -2.35 0.01
N HIS A 272 15.49 -2.91 -0.84
CA HIS A 272 14.93 -2.24 -2.02
C HIS A 272 13.44 -1.92 -1.93
N TYR A 273 12.83 -2.15 -0.76
CA TYR A 273 11.48 -1.69 -0.43
C TYR A 273 11.50 -0.98 0.92
N ALA A 274 10.59 -0.04 1.10
CA ALA A 274 10.43 0.69 2.34
C ALA A 274 8.96 0.88 2.70
N ILE A 275 8.69 1.03 3.99
CA ILE A 275 7.46 1.64 4.49
C ILE A 275 7.81 3.04 4.95
N THR A 276 7.10 4.01 4.38
CA THR A 276 7.15 5.42 4.76
C THR A 276 5.83 5.82 5.39
N THR A 277 5.90 6.34 6.61
CA THR A 277 4.75 6.94 7.31
C THR A 277 4.87 8.45 7.27
N ALA A 278 3.79 9.17 6.98
CA ALA A 278 3.77 10.64 7.01
C ALA A 278 2.54 11.16 7.75
N TRP A 279 2.63 12.37 8.32
CA TRP A 279 1.55 12.97 9.08
C TRP A 279 1.41 14.47 8.88
N THR A 280 0.18 14.98 8.91
CA THR A 280 -0.11 16.43 8.96
C THR A 280 -0.27 16.95 10.39
N ASP A 281 -0.46 16.05 11.35
CA ASP A 281 -0.68 16.34 12.76
C ASP A 281 0.34 15.56 13.59
N HIS A 282 1.11 16.27 14.42
CA HIS A 282 2.22 15.68 15.18
C HIS A 282 1.78 14.55 16.12
N ARG A 283 0.50 14.44 16.51
CA ARG A 283 0.03 13.30 17.31
C ARG A 283 0.25 11.94 16.64
N TRP A 284 0.44 11.92 15.32
CA TRP A 284 0.70 10.69 14.58
C TRP A 284 2.17 10.27 14.55
N SER A 285 3.10 11.09 15.04
CA SER A 285 4.51 10.71 15.12
C SER A 285 4.74 9.49 16.01
N ASP A 286 3.81 9.22 16.92
CA ASP A 286 3.85 8.08 17.85
C ASP A 286 3.28 6.79 17.24
N VAL A 287 2.64 6.87 16.05
CA VAL A 287 2.18 5.71 15.28
C VAL A 287 3.37 5.15 14.50
N GLN A 288 4.23 4.44 15.20
CA GLN A 288 5.41 3.76 14.64
C GLN A 288 5.27 2.24 14.77
N LEU A 289 6.15 1.46 14.14
CA LEU A 289 6.21 0.01 14.29
C LEU A 289 6.89 -0.41 15.59
#